data_AF-A0A9W7DPC5-F1
#
_entry.id   AF-A0A9W7DPC5-F1
#
_cell.length_a   1.000
_cell.length_b   1.000
_cell.length_c   1.000
_cell.angle_alpha   90.00
_cell.angle_beta   90.00
_cell.angle_gamma   90.00
#
_symmetry.space_group_name_H-M   'P 1'
#
loop_
_entity.id
_entity.type
_entity.pdbx_description
1 polymer ?
#
loop_
_entity_poly.entity_id
_entity_poly.type
_entity_poly.pdbx_seq_one_letter_code
_entity_poly.pdbx_strand_id
1 'polypeptide(L)'
;MASFTDQPSTDAPKKEPDAVSEPVQEPVQEPVQEPVQEPVLSASEQLRRLKIKEKVAEAQAAMARSQASSSLSKKDDRHKFWSTQPVSQQLMTGATGSPDEEDRKPGQPLRHQTVEGTRQEPYPLPAGFEWTTLDVTDESQLDEVYTLLNRHYVEDDDNMFRFDYSRPFLRWAVCPPGYSPDLHLGVKACKSGKLMGVITAIPQSMCVEGSRSDMVEINFLCVHKKLRSKRLA
;
A
#
# COMPACT_ATOMS: atom_id res chain seq x y z
N MET A 1 39.00 20.08 37.28
CA MET A 1 39.86 19.29 38.18
C MET A 1 39.01 18.81 39.34
N ALA A 2 38.60 17.54 39.29
CA ALA A 2 37.97 16.79 40.38
C ALA A 2 38.23 15.32 40.04
N SER A 3 39.36 14.79 40.52
CA SER A 3 39.44 13.82 41.64
C SER A 3 39.10 12.40 41.19
N PHE A 4 40.17 11.76 40.73
CA PHE A 4 40.32 10.36 40.34
C PHE A 4 40.41 9.50 41.61
N THR A 5 39.49 8.57 41.81
CA THR A 5 39.56 7.57 42.89
C THR A 5 40.00 6.24 42.30
N ASP A 6 41.17 5.82 42.76
CA ASP A 6 41.89 4.59 42.49
C ASP A 6 41.24 3.41 43.25
N GLN A 7 41.07 2.26 42.60
CA GLN A 7 40.78 0.98 43.26
C GLN A 7 41.76 -0.10 42.77
N PRO A 8 42.21 -1.00 43.65
CA PRO A 8 43.41 -1.80 43.39
C PRO A 8 43.15 -3.08 42.59
N SER A 9 44.21 -3.41 41.85
CA SER A 9 44.60 -4.67 41.23
C SER A 9 44.28 -5.93 42.06
N THR A 10 43.71 -6.94 41.39
CA THR A 10 43.97 -8.36 41.69
C THR A 10 44.25 -9.13 40.40
N ASP A 11 45.34 -9.87 40.46
CA ASP A 11 46.11 -10.50 39.39
C ASP A 11 45.68 -11.96 39.18
N ALA A 12 45.55 -12.36 37.90
CA ALA A 12 45.71 -13.69 37.28
C ALA A 12 44.91 -14.94 37.80
N PRO A 13 44.75 -16.04 37.01
CA PRO A 13 45.44 -16.37 35.76
C PRO A 13 44.57 -16.82 34.57
N LYS A 14 45.16 -16.67 33.39
CA LYS A 14 44.80 -17.31 32.12
C LYS A 14 44.77 -18.83 32.25
N LYS A 15 43.79 -19.49 31.65
CA LYS A 15 43.86 -20.93 31.34
C LYS A 15 43.63 -21.15 29.85
N GLU A 16 44.69 -21.63 29.21
CA GLU A 16 44.79 -22.09 27.83
C GLU A 16 44.02 -23.42 27.62
N PRO A 17 43.75 -23.81 26.35
CA PRO A 17 42.69 -24.76 26.01
C PRO A 17 43.12 -26.22 26.19
N ASP A 18 42.30 -27.00 26.89
CA ASP A 18 42.51 -28.45 27.02
C ASP A 18 42.07 -29.19 25.75
N ALA A 19 43.08 -29.77 25.10
CA ALA A 19 43.13 -31.07 24.43
C ALA A 19 41.90 -31.56 23.64
N VAL A 20 42.07 -31.53 22.32
CA VAL A 20 41.36 -32.36 21.35
C VAL A 20 41.61 -33.84 21.67
N SER A 21 40.57 -34.58 22.05
CA SER A 21 40.60 -36.05 22.06
C SER A 21 40.21 -36.58 20.69
N GLU A 22 41.12 -37.28 20.02
CA GLU A 22 40.87 -38.01 18.78
C GLU A 22 39.78 -39.09 18.99
N PRO A 23 38.90 -39.32 18.01
CA PRO A 23 37.87 -40.34 18.12
C PRO A 23 38.45 -41.74 17.95
N VAL A 24 38.07 -42.63 18.86
CA VAL A 24 38.30 -44.08 18.76
C VAL A 24 37.62 -44.60 17.49
N GLN A 25 38.39 -45.15 16.55
CA GLN A 25 37.87 -45.86 15.38
C GLN A 25 37.50 -47.30 15.78
N GLU A 26 36.21 -47.60 15.89
CA GLU A 26 35.73 -48.98 15.72
C GLU A 26 35.65 -49.30 14.21
N PRO A 27 36.06 -50.51 13.76
CA PRO A 27 35.97 -50.85 12.35
C PRO A 27 34.51 -51.10 11.96
N VAL A 28 33.93 -50.15 11.23
CA VAL A 28 32.63 -50.32 10.56
C VAL A 28 32.84 -51.28 9.38
N GLN A 29 32.24 -52.46 9.43
CA GLN A 29 32.13 -53.34 8.27
C GLN A 29 31.16 -52.70 7.27
N GLU A 30 31.60 -52.48 6.03
CA GLU A 30 30.72 -52.02 4.95
C GLU A 30 29.62 -53.07 4.69
N PRO A 31 28.34 -52.68 4.61
CA PRO A 31 27.29 -53.58 4.18
C PRO A 31 27.49 -53.88 2.69
N VAL A 32 27.65 -55.17 2.34
CA VAL A 32 27.68 -55.64 0.96
C VAL A 32 26.37 -55.22 0.27
N GLN A 33 26.47 -54.27 -0.66
CA GLN A 33 25.33 -53.92 -1.53
C GLN A 33 25.18 -55.01 -2.58
N GLU A 34 24.21 -55.91 -2.39
CA GLU A 34 23.67 -56.65 -3.53
C GLU A 34 22.90 -55.68 -4.44
N PRO A 35 23.12 -55.70 -5.77
CA PRO A 35 22.41 -54.82 -6.67
C PRO A 35 20.92 -55.18 -6.68
N VAL A 36 20.07 -54.28 -6.19
CA VAL A 36 18.61 -54.37 -6.34
C VAL A 36 18.30 -54.28 -7.84
N GLN A 37 17.93 -55.41 -8.45
CA GLN A 37 17.44 -55.42 -9.82
C GLN A 37 16.08 -54.71 -9.86
N GLU A 38 16.00 -53.60 -10.58
CA GLU A 38 14.72 -52.94 -10.86
C GLU A 38 13.81 -53.93 -11.62
N PRO A 39 12.53 -54.07 -11.22
CA PRO A 39 11.62 -54.99 -11.89
C PRO A 39 11.42 -54.55 -13.35
N VAL A 40 11.81 -55.40 -14.29
CA VAL A 40 11.62 -55.18 -15.73
C VAL A 40 10.13 -55.28 -16.04
N LEU A 41 9.46 -54.13 -16.11
CA LEU A 41 8.05 -54.03 -16.45
C LEU A 41 7.82 -54.52 -17.87
N SER A 42 6.76 -55.30 -18.08
CA SER A 42 6.39 -55.79 -19.40
C SER A 42 6.03 -54.64 -20.35
N ALA A 43 6.21 -54.84 -21.66
CA ALA A 43 5.90 -53.81 -22.66
C ALA A 43 4.43 -53.31 -22.60
N SER A 44 3.50 -54.17 -22.16
CA SER A 44 2.09 -53.82 -21.98
C SER A 44 1.86 -52.92 -20.76
N GLU A 45 2.60 -53.11 -19.67
CA GLU A 45 2.56 -52.26 -18.48
C GLU A 45 3.24 -50.90 -18.72
N GLN A 46 4.34 -50.90 -19.48
CA GLN A 46 5.00 -49.68 -19.94
C GLN A 46 4.05 -48.84 -20.80
N LEU A 47 3.33 -49.47 -21.75
CA LEU A 47 2.34 -48.79 -22.58
C LEU A 47 1.15 -48.25 -21.77
N ARG A 48 0.67 -49.00 -20.76
CA ARG A 48 -0.38 -48.52 -19.84
C ARG A 48 0.10 -47.30 -19.05
N ARG A 49 1.34 -47.31 -18.55
CA ARG A 49 1.93 -46.15 -17.85
C ARG A 49 2.08 -44.94 -18.75
N LEU A 50 2.49 -45.12 -20.01
CA LEU A 50 2.60 -44.02 -20.98
C LEU A 50 1.24 -43.38 -21.26
N LYS A 51 0.20 -44.20 -21.49
CA LYS A 51 -1.18 -43.70 -21.70
C LYS A 51 -1.73 -42.97 -20.47
N ILE A 52 -1.39 -43.42 -19.26
CA ILE A 52 -1.78 -42.72 -18.02
C ILE A 52 -1.03 -41.40 -17.91
N LYS A 53 0.28 -41.37 -18.17
CA LYS A 53 1.08 -40.14 -18.15
C LYS A 53 0.58 -39.11 -19.17
N GLU A 54 0.20 -39.55 -20.36
CA GLU A 54 -0.38 -38.68 -21.40
C GLU A 54 -1.72 -38.09 -20.95
N LYS A 55 -2.64 -38.91 -20.44
CA LYS A 55 -3.93 -38.43 -19.90
C LYS A 55 -3.76 -37.49 -18.70
N VAL A 56 -2.78 -37.74 -17.84
CA VAL A 56 -2.47 -36.85 -16.71
C VAL A 56 -1.92 -35.51 -17.21
N ALA A 57 -1.03 -35.52 -18.20
CA ALA A 57 -0.51 -34.30 -18.80
C ALA A 57 -1.61 -33.50 -19.52
N GLU A 58 -2.53 -34.17 -20.23
CA GLU A 58 -3.70 -33.54 -20.84
C GLU A 58 -4.63 -32.93 -19.80
N ALA A 59 -4.92 -33.65 -18.71
CA ALA A 59 -5.75 -33.15 -17.61
C ALA A 59 -5.10 -31.95 -16.90
N GLN A 60 -3.79 -31.99 -16.69
CA GLN A 60 -3.01 -30.88 -16.13
C GLN A 60 -3.01 -29.67 -17.07
N ALA A 61 -2.84 -29.87 -18.38
CA ALA A 61 -2.91 -28.79 -19.37
C ALA A 61 -4.33 -28.19 -19.47
N ALA A 62 -5.37 -29.01 -19.39
CA ALA A 62 -6.76 -28.55 -19.36
C ALA A 62 -7.08 -27.75 -18.09
N MET A 63 -6.59 -28.19 -16.93
CA MET A 63 -6.70 -27.43 -15.68
C MET A 63 -5.94 -26.10 -15.75
N ALA A 64 -4.73 -26.07 -16.31
CA ALA A 64 -3.97 -24.84 -16.50
C ALA A 64 -4.68 -23.84 -17.44
N ARG A 65 -5.28 -24.32 -18.55
CA ARG A 65 -6.09 -23.48 -19.46
C ARG A 65 -7.37 -22.97 -18.80
N SER A 66 -8.02 -23.78 -17.98
CA SER A 66 -9.20 -23.38 -17.19
C SER A 66 -8.85 -22.30 -16.16
N GLN A 67 -7.72 -22.45 -15.47
CA GLN A 67 -7.21 -21.46 -14.51
C GLN A 67 -6.82 -20.15 -15.20
N ALA A 68 -6.11 -20.21 -16.34
CA ALA A 68 -5.77 -19.04 -17.15
C ALA A 68 -7.02 -18.31 -17.67
N SER A 69 -8.02 -19.04 -18.18
CA SER A 69 -9.30 -18.48 -18.64
C SER A 69 -10.10 -17.81 -17.51
N SER A 70 -10.12 -18.42 -16.32
CA SER A 70 -10.80 -17.84 -15.14
C SER A 70 -10.09 -16.61 -14.55
N SER A 71 -8.80 -16.43 -14.85
CA SER A 71 -7.99 -15.27 -14.45
C SER A 71 -8.10 -14.07 -15.40
N LEU A 72 -8.54 -14.27 -16.65
CA LEU A 72 -8.55 -13.22 -17.69
C LEU A 72 -9.83 -12.38 -17.76
N SER A 73 -10.79 -12.51 -16.83
CA SER A 73 -12.07 -11.78 -16.95
C SER A 73 -12.80 -11.42 -15.65
N LYS A 74 -12.21 -11.63 -14.47
CA LYS A 74 -12.80 -11.04 -13.26
C LYS A 74 -12.36 -9.59 -13.18
N LYS A 75 -13.16 -8.69 -13.78
CA LYS A 75 -13.19 -7.28 -13.36
C LYS A 75 -13.37 -7.28 -11.86
N ASP A 76 -12.30 -6.92 -11.16
CA ASP A 76 -12.30 -6.83 -9.71
C ASP A 76 -13.22 -5.69 -9.28
N ASP A 77 -14.48 -6.02 -9.00
CA ASP A 77 -15.55 -5.05 -8.73
C ASP A 77 -15.42 -4.42 -7.32
N ARG A 78 -14.32 -4.70 -6.60
CA ARG A 78 -14.03 -4.20 -5.24
C ARG A 78 -13.90 -2.67 -5.20
N HIS A 79 -13.36 -2.04 -6.24
CA HIS A 79 -13.08 -0.60 -6.26
C HIS A 79 -13.63 0.13 -7.49
N LYS A 80 -14.96 0.30 -7.55
CA LYS A 80 -15.68 0.92 -8.70
C LYS A 80 -15.24 2.34 -9.04
N PHE A 81 -14.79 3.12 -8.04
CA PHE A 81 -14.28 4.46 -8.26
C PHE A 81 -12.82 4.42 -8.75
N TRP A 82 -11.92 3.79 -7.98
CA TRP A 82 -10.48 3.77 -8.27
C TRP A 82 -10.10 3.06 -9.56
N SER A 83 -10.92 2.12 -10.03
CA SER A 83 -10.73 1.49 -11.35
C SER A 83 -10.89 2.46 -12.53
N THR A 84 -11.47 3.63 -12.30
CA THR A 84 -11.60 4.70 -13.31
C THR A 84 -10.51 5.77 -13.20
N GLN A 85 -9.72 5.75 -12.13
CA GLN A 85 -8.72 6.77 -11.85
C GLN A 85 -7.36 6.40 -12.45
N PRO A 86 -6.52 7.39 -12.81
CA PRO A 86 -5.18 7.16 -13.34
C PRO A 86 -4.22 6.78 -12.21
N VAL A 87 -4.42 5.60 -11.63
CA VAL A 87 -3.56 4.96 -10.64
C VAL A 87 -3.11 3.60 -11.18
N SER A 88 -1.98 3.07 -10.69
CA SER A 88 -1.50 1.75 -11.13
C SER A 88 -2.52 0.67 -10.80
N GLN A 89 -3.17 0.14 -11.83
CA GLN A 89 -4.19 -0.90 -11.70
C GLN A 89 -3.57 -2.27 -11.39
N GLN A 90 -2.29 -2.45 -11.72
CA GLN A 90 -1.50 -3.63 -11.38
C GLN A 90 -1.40 -3.78 -9.86
N LEU A 91 -0.96 -2.73 -9.16
CA LEU A 91 -0.88 -2.71 -7.69
C LEU A 91 -2.26 -2.88 -7.02
N MET A 92 -3.33 -2.38 -7.66
CA MET A 92 -4.69 -2.48 -7.13
C MET A 92 -5.28 -3.90 -7.21
N THR A 93 -4.98 -4.64 -8.27
CA THR A 93 -5.63 -5.95 -8.56
C THR A 93 -4.71 -7.15 -8.34
N GLY A 94 -3.41 -6.93 -8.12
CA GLY A 94 -2.41 -7.99 -8.00
C GLY A 94 -2.17 -8.76 -9.30
N ALA A 95 -2.64 -8.23 -10.43
CA ALA A 95 -2.48 -8.86 -11.75
C ALA A 95 -1.14 -8.47 -12.39
N THR A 96 -0.54 -9.41 -13.12
CA THR A 96 0.56 -9.15 -14.07
C THR A 96 0.03 -8.25 -15.18
N GLY A 97 0.62 -7.06 -15.34
CA GLY A 97 -0.05 -6.01 -16.10
C GLY A 97 0.04 -6.10 -17.62
N SER A 98 -0.48 -5.06 -18.25
CA SER A 98 -0.42 -4.87 -19.69
C SER A 98 1.02 -4.56 -20.14
N PRO A 99 1.43 -5.01 -21.33
CA PRO A 99 2.75 -4.71 -21.90
C PRO A 99 3.10 -3.21 -21.88
N ASP A 100 2.09 -2.34 -22.06
CA ASP A 100 2.26 -0.89 -22.11
C ASP A 100 2.68 -0.23 -20.77
N GLU A 101 2.57 -0.92 -19.63
CA GLU A 101 2.99 -0.39 -18.32
C GLU A 101 4.45 -0.72 -17.98
N GLU A 102 5.05 -1.75 -18.57
CA GLU A 102 6.45 -2.15 -18.28
C GLU A 102 7.48 -1.17 -18.86
N ASP A 103 7.13 -0.44 -19.93
CA ASP A 103 8.03 0.52 -20.59
C ASP A 103 7.94 1.95 -20.00
N ARG A 104 7.10 2.18 -18.99
CA ARG A 104 6.91 3.52 -18.40
C ARG A 104 8.08 3.90 -17.50
N LYS A 105 8.64 5.09 -17.75
CA LYS A 105 9.71 5.64 -16.89
C LYS A 105 9.14 6.25 -15.61
N PRO A 106 9.90 6.22 -14.50
CA PRO A 106 9.53 6.89 -13.26
C PRO A 106 9.21 8.39 -13.48
N GLY A 107 8.12 8.84 -12.86
CA GLY A 107 7.67 10.23 -12.94
C GLY A 107 6.85 10.59 -14.20
N GLN A 108 6.59 9.65 -15.11
CA GLN A 108 5.71 9.91 -16.24
C GLN A 108 4.23 9.81 -15.84
N PRO A 109 3.36 10.70 -16.34
CA PRO A 109 1.93 10.67 -16.03
C PRO A 109 1.24 9.46 -16.68
N LEU A 110 0.34 8.82 -15.94
CA LEU A 110 -0.45 7.68 -16.44
C LEU A 110 -1.53 8.13 -17.46
N ARG A 111 -1.93 9.41 -17.40
CA ARG A 111 -2.87 10.06 -18.30
C ARG A 111 -2.42 11.49 -18.58
N HIS A 112 -2.39 11.88 -19.85
CA HIS A 112 -2.14 13.27 -20.25
C HIS A 112 -3.46 14.05 -20.31
N GLN A 113 -3.47 15.25 -19.73
CA GLN A 113 -4.60 16.17 -19.77
C GLN A 113 -4.10 17.61 -19.80
N THR A 114 -4.75 18.47 -20.57
CA THR A 114 -4.45 19.92 -20.63
C THR A 114 -5.50 20.68 -19.83
N VAL A 115 -5.20 21.92 -19.43
CA VAL A 115 -6.12 22.78 -18.65
C VAL A 115 -7.44 22.97 -19.40
N GLU A 116 -7.39 23.19 -20.71
CA GLU A 116 -8.58 23.36 -21.56
C GLU A 116 -9.41 22.07 -21.67
N GLY A 117 -8.74 20.92 -21.58
CA GLY A 117 -9.35 19.59 -21.56
C GLY A 117 -9.86 19.15 -20.18
N THR A 118 -9.76 20.00 -19.16
CA THR A 118 -10.34 19.76 -17.83
C THR A 118 -11.73 20.39 -17.69
N ARG A 119 -12.52 19.85 -16.78
CA ARG A 119 -13.86 20.36 -16.46
C ARG A 119 -13.72 21.73 -15.78
N GLN A 120 -14.39 22.75 -16.33
CA GLN A 120 -14.35 24.11 -15.81
C GLN A 120 -15.36 24.37 -14.68
N GLU A 121 -16.42 23.57 -14.60
CA GLU A 121 -17.43 23.67 -13.55
C GLU A 121 -17.16 22.67 -12.41
N PRO A 122 -17.48 23.01 -11.15
CA PRO A 122 -17.41 22.05 -10.06
C PRO A 122 -18.25 20.79 -10.30
N TYR A 123 -17.89 19.68 -9.66
CA TYR A 123 -18.72 18.48 -9.66
C TYR A 123 -20.06 18.76 -8.98
N PRO A 124 -21.18 18.25 -9.51
CA PRO A 124 -22.48 18.46 -8.88
C PRO A 124 -22.53 17.75 -7.52
N LEU A 125 -23.02 18.46 -6.51
CA LEU A 125 -23.31 17.90 -5.20
C LEU A 125 -24.78 17.50 -5.09
N PRO A 126 -25.14 16.55 -4.20
CA PRO A 126 -26.54 16.27 -3.89
C PRO A 126 -27.27 17.52 -3.37
N ALA A 127 -28.58 17.59 -3.61
CA ALA A 127 -29.39 18.74 -3.18
C ALA A 127 -29.26 19.03 -1.67
N GLY A 128 -29.09 20.31 -1.34
CA GLY A 128 -28.91 20.76 0.05
C GLY A 128 -27.46 20.79 0.53
N PHE A 129 -26.50 20.51 -0.35
CA PHE A 129 -25.08 20.73 -0.13
C PHE A 129 -24.51 21.69 -1.15
N GLU A 130 -23.47 22.41 -0.75
CA GLU A 130 -22.75 23.37 -1.58
C GLU A 130 -21.24 23.27 -1.34
N TRP A 131 -20.48 23.57 -2.39
CA TRP A 131 -19.04 23.72 -2.29
C TRP A 131 -18.70 25.03 -1.56
N THR A 132 -17.62 25.01 -0.80
CA THR A 132 -17.05 26.20 -0.19
C THR A 132 -15.54 26.10 -0.21
N THR A 133 -14.87 27.24 -0.27
CA THR A 133 -13.42 27.35 -0.08
C THR A 133 -13.16 27.75 1.37
N LEU A 134 -12.22 27.08 2.04
CA LEU A 134 -11.95 27.26 3.46
C LEU A 134 -10.71 28.13 3.68
N ASP A 135 -10.89 29.25 4.36
CA ASP A 135 -9.79 30.10 4.80
C ASP A 135 -9.39 29.75 6.24
N VAL A 136 -8.31 28.98 6.40
CA VAL A 136 -7.80 28.57 7.71
C VAL A 136 -7.01 29.68 8.45
N THR A 137 -6.83 30.85 7.82
CA THR A 137 -6.31 32.05 8.50
C THR A 137 -7.41 32.74 9.31
N ASP A 138 -8.68 32.55 8.93
CA ASP A 138 -9.83 32.89 9.74
C ASP A 138 -10.04 31.87 10.88
N GLU A 139 -10.06 32.36 12.12
CA GLU A 139 -10.18 31.51 13.31
C GLU A 139 -11.51 30.76 13.35
N SER A 140 -12.60 31.32 12.81
CA SER A 140 -13.92 30.67 12.84
C SER A 140 -13.99 29.48 11.87
N GLN A 141 -13.44 29.64 10.67
CA GLN A 141 -13.38 28.55 9.70
C GLN A 141 -12.36 27.48 10.10
N LEU A 142 -11.23 27.86 10.69
CA LEU A 142 -10.29 26.92 11.28
C LEU A 142 -10.95 26.10 12.41
N ASP A 143 -11.81 26.72 13.22
CA ASP A 143 -12.61 26.03 14.23
C ASP A 143 -13.59 25.02 13.63
N GLU A 144 -14.23 25.36 12.51
CA GLU A 144 -15.10 24.43 11.77
C GLU A 144 -14.32 23.21 11.28
N VAL A 145 -13.14 23.40 10.68
CA VAL A 145 -12.28 22.32 10.18
C VAL A 145 -11.80 21.46 11.34
N TYR A 146 -11.28 22.07 12.40
CA TYR A 146 -10.88 21.38 13.62
C TYR A 146 -12.02 20.52 14.18
N THR A 147 -13.22 21.09 14.31
CA THR A 147 -14.38 20.41 14.87
C THR A 147 -14.81 19.24 14.00
N LEU A 148 -14.79 19.39 12.67
CA LEU A 148 -15.08 18.30 11.74
C LEU A 148 -14.07 17.16 11.91
N LEU A 149 -12.77 17.47 11.86
CA LEU A 149 -11.72 16.46 11.95
C LEU A 149 -11.73 15.74 13.30
N ASN A 150 -11.78 16.49 14.40
CA ASN A 150 -11.80 15.92 15.75
C ASN A 150 -13.06 15.06 16.04
N ARG A 151 -14.15 15.19 15.27
CA ARG A 151 -15.35 14.36 15.48
C ARG A 151 -15.53 13.25 14.45
N HIS A 152 -14.92 13.40 13.28
CA HIS A 152 -15.25 12.59 12.10
C HIS A 152 -14.04 12.12 11.30
N TYR A 153 -12.82 12.43 11.70
CA TYR A 153 -11.61 11.93 11.06
C TYR A 153 -11.23 10.53 11.58
N VAL A 154 -10.05 10.05 11.15
CA VAL A 154 -9.54 8.69 11.34
C VAL A 154 -9.69 8.23 12.79
N GLU A 155 -10.25 7.03 12.93
CA GLU A 155 -10.40 6.29 14.18
C GLU A 155 -9.62 4.99 14.03
N ASP A 156 -9.09 4.47 15.12
CA ASP A 156 -8.63 3.08 15.18
C ASP A 156 -9.82 2.11 15.07
N ASP A 157 -9.56 0.84 14.78
CA ASP A 157 -10.59 -0.17 14.54
C ASP A 157 -11.56 -0.33 15.73
N ASP A 158 -11.09 -0.06 16.95
CA ASP A 158 -11.85 -0.14 18.20
C ASP A 158 -12.47 1.20 18.63
N ASN A 159 -12.25 2.29 17.88
CA ASN A 159 -12.65 3.67 18.21
C ASN A 159 -12.16 4.17 19.58
N MET A 160 -11.03 3.66 20.08
CA MET A 160 -10.43 4.08 21.34
C MET A 160 -9.59 5.36 21.18
N PHE A 161 -9.06 5.62 19.99
CA PHE A 161 -8.17 6.73 19.71
C PHE A 161 -8.60 7.51 18.47
N ARG A 162 -8.52 8.84 18.57
CA ARG A 162 -8.73 9.74 17.45
C ARG A 162 -7.63 10.78 17.41
N PHE A 163 -7.17 11.11 16.21
CA PHE A 163 -6.23 12.22 16.04
C PHE A 163 -6.91 13.55 16.40
N ASP A 164 -6.37 14.22 17.41
CA ASP A 164 -6.76 15.56 17.81
C ASP A 164 -5.74 16.58 17.25
N TYR A 165 -5.86 16.88 15.96
CA TYR A 165 -5.00 17.87 15.32
C TYR A 165 -5.31 19.25 15.89
N SER A 166 -4.35 19.86 16.58
CA SER A 166 -4.53 21.19 17.13
C SER A 166 -4.73 22.23 16.01
N ARG A 167 -5.46 23.32 16.30
CA ARG A 167 -5.66 24.43 15.34
C ARG A 167 -4.34 24.99 14.80
N PRO A 168 -3.31 25.26 15.63
CA PRO A 168 -2.00 25.69 15.11
C PRO A 168 -1.34 24.66 14.20
N PHE A 169 -1.48 23.36 14.50
CA PHE A 169 -0.95 22.30 13.65
C PHE A 169 -1.65 22.26 12.29
N LEU A 170 -2.98 22.35 12.27
CA LEU A 170 -3.74 22.38 11.02
C LEU A 170 -3.33 23.54 10.13
N ARG A 171 -3.24 24.76 10.70
CA ARG A 171 -2.77 25.95 9.98
C ARG A 171 -1.35 25.75 9.44
N TRP A 172 -0.44 25.23 10.26
CA TRP A 172 0.93 24.94 9.84
C TRP A 172 0.98 23.91 8.70
N ALA A 173 0.19 22.84 8.78
CA ALA A 173 0.21 21.75 7.82
C ALA A 173 -0.36 22.14 6.45
N VAL A 174 -1.41 22.96 6.40
CA VAL A 174 -2.09 23.31 5.14
C VAL A 174 -1.72 24.69 4.59
N CYS A 175 -0.88 25.46 5.31
CA CYS A 175 -0.37 26.75 4.84
C CYS A 175 1.16 26.78 4.67
N PRO A 176 1.79 25.82 3.96
CA PRO A 176 3.20 25.96 3.60
C PRO A 176 3.40 27.14 2.62
N PRO A 177 4.62 27.68 2.48
CA PRO A 177 4.89 28.74 1.51
C PRO A 177 4.41 28.36 0.10
N GLY A 178 3.63 29.25 -0.53
CA GLY A 178 3.07 29.00 -1.87
C GLY A 178 1.75 28.22 -1.89
N TYR A 179 1.15 27.91 -0.75
CA TYR A 179 -0.20 27.33 -0.69
C TYR A 179 -1.24 28.23 -1.37
N SER A 180 -2.35 27.62 -1.80
CA SER A 180 -3.51 28.32 -2.33
C SER A 180 -4.74 27.99 -1.49
N PRO A 181 -5.49 28.99 -0.98
CA PRO A 181 -6.76 28.76 -0.29
C PRO A 181 -7.77 27.98 -1.14
N ASP A 182 -7.73 28.12 -2.47
CA ASP A 182 -8.62 27.41 -3.40
C ASP A 182 -8.44 25.88 -3.37
N LEU A 183 -7.32 25.40 -2.83
CA LEU A 183 -7.03 23.98 -2.63
C LEU A 183 -7.55 23.45 -1.29
N HIS A 184 -8.20 24.29 -0.48
CA HIS A 184 -8.88 23.90 0.75
C HIS A 184 -10.39 23.81 0.49
N LEU A 185 -10.82 22.65 0.04
CA LEU A 185 -12.19 22.44 -0.42
C LEU A 185 -13.06 21.89 0.71
N GLY A 186 -14.18 22.56 0.96
CA GLY A 186 -15.20 22.15 1.91
C GLY A 186 -16.54 21.87 1.25
N VAL A 187 -17.36 21.06 1.92
CA VAL A 187 -18.78 20.85 1.59
C VAL A 187 -19.62 21.31 2.77
N LYS A 188 -20.50 22.30 2.58
CA LYS A 188 -21.42 22.79 3.61
C LYS A 188 -22.85 22.34 3.34
N ALA A 189 -23.63 22.14 4.41
CA ALA A 189 -25.06 21.90 4.29
C ALA A 189 -25.81 23.24 4.22
N CYS A 190 -26.44 23.55 3.08
CA CYS A 190 -27.04 24.87 2.79
C CYS A 190 -28.01 25.36 3.89
N LYS A 191 -28.78 24.45 4.51
CA LYS A 191 -29.76 24.82 5.55
C LYS A 191 -29.14 25.26 6.87
N SER A 192 -27.95 24.74 7.21
CA SER A 192 -27.36 24.90 8.54
C SER A 192 -26.02 25.61 8.53
N GLY A 193 -25.41 25.79 7.36
CA GLY A 193 -24.05 26.31 7.21
C GLY A 193 -22.95 25.39 7.75
N LYS A 194 -23.28 24.23 8.34
CA LYS A 194 -22.30 23.33 8.95
C LYS A 194 -21.42 22.67 7.89
N LEU A 195 -20.13 22.60 8.18
CA LEU A 195 -19.16 21.84 7.39
C LEU A 195 -19.40 20.34 7.53
N MET A 196 -19.55 19.67 6.40
CA MET A 196 -19.94 18.26 6.29
C MET A 196 -18.87 17.39 5.64
N GLY A 197 -17.91 18.00 4.95
CA GLY A 197 -16.73 17.33 4.41
C GLY A 197 -15.64 18.35 4.09
N VAL A 198 -14.40 17.87 4.09
CA VAL A 198 -13.21 18.66 3.71
C VAL A 198 -12.21 17.77 2.99
N ILE A 199 -11.49 18.34 2.04
CA ILE A 199 -10.28 17.78 1.44
C ILE A 199 -9.32 18.94 1.19
N THR A 200 -8.04 18.75 1.49
CA THR A 200 -7.03 19.79 1.32
C THR A 200 -5.93 19.31 0.41
N ALA A 201 -5.32 20.24 -0.32
CA ALA A 201 -4.15 19.99 -1.12
C ALA A 201 -3.13 21.11 -0.93
N ILE A 202 -1.85 20.77 -0.92
CA ILE A 202 -0.75 21.74 -0.92
C ILE A 202 0.17 21.47 -2.12
N PRO A 203 0.65 22.51 -2.82
CA PRO A 203 1.58 22.33 -3.92
C PRO A 203 2.94 21.84 -3.41
N GLN A 204 3.53 20.86 -4.09
CA GLN A 204 4.83 20.32 -3.72
C GLN A 204 5.60 19.85 -4.96
N SER A 205 6.87 20.21 -5.07
CA SER A 205 7.76 19.58 -6.05
C SER A 205 8.26 18.24 -5.49
N MET A 206 8.05 17.16 -6.24
CA MET A 206 8.46 15.81 -5.89
C MET A 206 9.56 15.31 -6.83
N CYS A 207 10.44 14.45 -6.32
CA CYS A 207 11.48 13.79 -7.11
C CYS A 207 11.28 12.28 -7.03
N VAL A 208 10.89 11.66 -8.14
CA VAL A 208 10.67 10.22 -8.25
C VAL A 208 11.78 9.63 -9.10
N GLU A 209 12.70 8.91 -8.47
CA GLU A 209 13.87 8.29 -9.12
C GLU A 209 14.69 9.26 -10.01
N GLY A 210 14.85 10.50 -9.54
CA GLY A 210 15.59 11.55 -10.26
C GLY A 210 14.74 12.41 -11.20
N SER A 211 13.52 11.98 -11.54
CA SER A 211 12.55 12.79 -12.28
C SER A 211 11.85 13.77 -11.34
N ARG A 212 12.04 15.07 -11.55
CA ARG A 212 11.32 16.12 -10.80
C ARG A 212 9.97 16.42 -11.46
N SER A 213 8.94 16.57 -10.64
CA SER A 213 7.59 16.95 -11.11
C SER A 213 6.88 17.79 -10.07
N ASP A 214 6.12 18.77 -10.52
CA ASP A 214 5.23 19.53 -9.65
C ASP A 214 3.96 18.73 -9.40
N MET A 215 3.66 18.49 -8.14
CA MET A 215 2.55 17.69 -7.66
C MET A 215 1.77 18.46 -6.60
N VAL A 216 0.69 17.85 -6.13
CA VAL A 216 -0.02 18.30 -4.93
C VAL A 216 -0.02 17.17 -3.91
N GLU A 217 0.29 17.49 -2.66
CA GLU A 217 0.08 16.58 -1.54
C GLU A 217 -1.36 16.73 -1.07
N ILE A 218 -2.16 15.68 -1.23
CA ILE A 218 -3.54 15.63 -0.75
C ILE A 218 -3.55 15.16 0.70
N ASN A 219 -4.23 15.88 1.58
CA ASN A 219 -4.39 15.48 2.98
C ASN A 219 -5.77 15.89 3.54
N PHE A 220 -6.07 15.41 4.75
CA PHE A 220 -7.26 15.73 5.53
C PHE A 220 -8.60 15.46 4.83
N LEU A 221 -8.68 14.45 3.95
CA LEU A 221 -9.95 13.96 3.42
C LEU A 221 -10.85 13.45 4.55
N CYS A 222 -11.91 14.20 4.86
CA CYS A 222 -12.85 13.87 5.92
C CYS A 222 -14.28 14.06 5.44
N VAL A 223 -15.12 13.06 5.72
CA VAL A 223 -16.56 13.15 5.52
C VAL A 223 -17.25 12.91 6.86
N HIS A 224 -18.20 13.79 7.19
CA HIS A 224 -19.01 13.67 8.38
C HIS A 224 -19.66 12.28 8.46
N LYS A 225 -19.59 11.64 9.63
CA LYS A 225 -20.00 10.22 9.85
C LYS A 225 -21.37 9.85 9.25
N LYS A 226 -22.37 10.72 9.40
CA LYS A 226 -23.74 10.53 8.85
C LYS A 226 -23.84 10.50 7.31
N LEU A 227 -22.80 10.94 6.60
CA LEU A 227 -22.72 10.96 5.14
C LEU A 227 -21.77 9.89 4.59
N ARG A 228 -21.12 9.11 5.46
CA ARG A 228 -20.28 7.98 5.03
C ARG A 228 -21.13 6.95 4.28
N SER A 229 -20.49 6.20 3.39
CA SER A 229 -21.11 5.20 2.50
C SER A 229 -22.11 5.77 1.47
N LYS A 230 -22.18 7.09 1.29
CA LYS A 230 -23.03 7.76 0.29
C LYS A 230 -22.28 8.23 -0.96
N ARG A 231 -21.04 7.76 -1.17
CA ARG A 231 -20.17 8.13 -2.31
C ARG A 231 -19.95 9.65 -2.45
N LEU A 232 -19.75 10.30 -1.30
CA LEU A 232 -19.35 11.71 -1.26
C LEU A 232 -17.83 11.89 -1.38
N ALA A 233 -17.07 10.90 -0.89
CA ALA A 233 -15.64 10.76 -1.14
C ALA A 233 -15.40 10.00 -2.45
#